data_AF-A0A7J3JGP0-F1
#
_entry.id   AF-A0A7J3JGP0-F1
#
_cell.length_a   1.000
_cell.length_b   1.000
_cell.length_c   1.000
_cell.angle_alpha   90.00
_cell.angle_beta   90.00
_cell.angle_gamma   90.00
#
_symmetry.space_group_name_H-M   'P 1'
#
loop_
_entity.id
_entity.type
_entity.pdbx_description
1 polymer ?
#
loop_
_entity_poly.entity_id
_entity_poly.type
_entity_poly.pdbx_seq_one_letter_code
_entity_poly.pdbx_strand_id
1 'polypeptide(L)'
;MMLSALVLVLGVGGFPEGFVVSNGDIAMMSLILMMTLALSSIQLRSLKLRSYIKEVRNAFALSFVLLTGVTLVVAYFFSGDLRAGWILLAAVPSAVSVISFTCLWGGETESSAVSTIAMYLAAL
;
A
#
# COMPACT_ATOMS: atom_id res chain seq x y z
N MET A 1 17.56 5.24 3.82
CA MET A 1 16.51 6.22 3.48
C MET A 1 15.13 5.81 4.01
N MET A 2 14.63 4.59 3.77
CA MET A 2 13.36 4.13 4.35
C MET A 2 13.43 3.80 5.86
N LEU A 3 14.53 3.20 6.31
CA LEU A 3 14.71 2.83 7.72
C LEU A 3 14.79 4.05 8.65
N SER A 4 15.37 5.16 8.16
CA SER A 4 15.41 6.44 8.87
C SER A 4 14.03 7.10 8.98
N ALA A 5 13.17 6.94 7.97
CA ALA A 5 11.80 7.44 8.02
C ALA A 5 10.96 6.65 9.05
N LEU A 6 11.12 5.33 9.10
CA LEU A 6 10.45 4.45 10.07
C LEU A 6 10.85 4.80 11.52
N VAL A 7 12.15 4.99 11.78
CA VAL A 7 12.67 5.34 13.11
C VAL A 7 12.19 6.74 13.55
N LEU A 8 12.09 7.69 12.63
CA LEU A 8 11.55 9.03 12.91
C LEU A 8 10.07 8.98 13.29
N VAL A 9 9.24 8.25 12.53
CA VAL A 9 7.80 8.13 12.81
C VAL A 9 7.53 7.45 14.15
N LEU A 10 8.27 6.38 14.46
CA LEU A 10 8.14 5.66 15.73
C LEU A 10 8.68 6.48 16.92
N GLY A 11 9.76 7.24 16.71
CA GLY A 11 10.38 8.06 17.76
C GLY A 11 9.59 9.31 18.14
N VAL A 12 8.80 9.87 17.22
CA VAL A 12 7.93 11.02 17.48
C VAL A 12 6.60 10.60 18.13
N GLY A 13 6.31 9.29 18.19
CA GLY A 13 5.13 8.76 18.88
C GLY A 13 3.81 8.98 18.12
N GLY A 14 3.88 9.29 16.83
CA GLY A 14 2.75 9.74 16.02
C GLY A 14 2.73 11.26 15.84
N PHE A 15 1.67 11.80 15.21
CA PHE A 15 1.57 13.22 14.88
C PHE A 15 1.00 14.01 16.08
N PRO A 16 1.76 14.91 16.72
CA PRO A 16 1.30 15.65 17.90
C PRO A 16 0.23 16.68 17.51
N GLU A 17 -0.87 16.74 18.29
CA GLU A 17 -2.08 17.54 18.05
C GLU A 17 -1.90 19.08 18.10
N GLY A 18 -0.67 19.58 18.19
CA GLY A 18 -0.34 20.99 18.45
C GLY A 18 0.15 21.82 17.27
N PHE A 19 0.10 21.32 16.03
CA PHE A 19 0.57 22.06 14.85
C PHE A 19 -0.57 22.81 14.12
N VAL A 20 -0.23 23.95 13.53
CA VAL A 20 -1.12 24.80 12.69
C VAL A 20 -1.56 24.09 11.40
N VAL A 21 -0.89 23.00 11.05
CA VAL A 21 -1.18 22.16 9.88
C VAL A 21 -2.04 21.00 10.34
N SER A 22 -3.19 20.79 9.70
CA SER A 22 -4.09 19.68 10.05
C SER A 22 -3.39 18.33 9.84
N ASN A 23 -3.66 17.36 10.73
CA ASN A 23 -3.16 15.99 10.60
C ASN A 23 -3.42 15.40 9.20
N GLY A 24 -4.53 15.80 8.57
CA GLY A 24 -4.87 15.39 7.21
C GLY A 24 -3.89 15.89 6.16
N ASP A 25 -3.39 17.12 6.28
CA ASP A 25 -2.51 17.74 5.28
C ASP A 25 -1.11 17.10 5.30
N ILE A 26 -0.59 16.81 6.49
CA ILE A 26 0.72 16.14 6.64
C ILE A 26 0.63 14.70 6.13
N ALA A 27 -0.44 13.98 6.47
CA ALA A 27 -0.69 12.63 5.98
C ALA A 27 -0.80 12.61 4.45
N MET A 28 -1.51 13.58 3.87
CA MET A 28 -1.67 13.71 2.42
C MET A 28 -0.34 14.02 1.73
N MET A 29 0.46 14.95 2.26
CA MET A 29 1.79 15.27 1.71
C MET A 29 2.75 14.09 1.80
N SER A 30 2.73 13.35 2.91
CA SER A 30 3.52 12.13 3.07
C SER A 30 3.09 11.05 2.07
N LEU A 31 1.78 10.87 1.85
CA LEU A 31 1.23 9.93 0.87
C LEU A 31 1.65 10.30 -0.56
N ILE A 32 1.56 11.59 -0.92
CA ILE A 32 2.00 12.10 -2.23
C ILE A 32 3.48 11.81 -2.45
N LEU A 33 4.33 12.11 -1.46
CA LEU A 33 5.76 11.82 -1.52
C LEU A 33 6.05 10.32 -1.64
N MET A 34 5.37 9.50 -0.83
CA MET A 34 5.53 8.06 -0.85
C MET A 34 5.16 7.48 -2.21
N MET A 35 4.00 7.86 -2.77
CA MET A 35 3.56 7.41 -4.09
C MET A 35 4.49 7.90 -5.21
N THR A 36 4.99 9.14 -5.13
CA THR A 36 5.93 9.69 -6.12
C THR A 36 7.25 8.93 -6.12
N LEU A 37 7.83 8.69 -4.95
CA LEU A 37 9.07 7.92 -4.80
C LEU A 37 8.88 6.46 -5.22
N ALA A 38 7.76 5.86 -4.83
CA ALA A 38 7.36 4.52 -5.24
C ALA A 38 7.30 4.39 -6.76
N LEU A 39 6.64 5.33 -7.44
CA LEU A 39 6.51 5.32 -8.90
C LEU A 39 7.85 5.55 -9.60
N SER A 40 8.70 6.43 -9.05
CA SER A 40 10.06 6.68 -9.55
C SER A 40 10.98 5.45 -9.46
N SER A 41 10.74 4.57 -8.49
CA SER A 41 11.52 3.32 -8.33
C SER A 41 11.16 2.23 -9.36
N ILE A 42 10.04 2.38 -10.08
CA ILE A 42 9.56 1.38 -11.03
C ILE A 42 10.21 1.62 -12.40
N GLN A 43 11.12 0.74 -12.80
CA GLN A 43 11.66 0.72 -14.16
C GLN A 43 10.67 -0.01 -15.09
N LEU A 44 9.88 0.76 -15.85
CA LEU A 44 8.86 0.26 -16.81
C LEU A 44 9.45 -0.58 -17.98
N ARG A 45 10.77 -0.71 -18.08
CA ARG A 45 11.47 -1.22 -19.27
C ARG A 45 11.39 -2.74 -19.47
N SER A 46 10.96 -3.54 -18.48
CA SER A 46 10.84 -5.02 -18.60
C SER A 46 9.44 -5.60 -18.39
N LEU A 47 8.36 -4.82 -18.56
CA LEU A 47 6.98 -5.29 -18.35
C LEU A 47 6.53 -6.37 -19.34
N LYS A 48 6.91 -7.63 -19.08
CA LYS A 48 6.34 -8.82 -19.73
C LYS A 48 5.09 -9.26 -18.98
N LEU A 49 4.03 -8.44 -19.00
CA LEU A 49 2.75 -8.72 -18.32
C LEU A 49 2.21 -10.13 -18.61
N ARG A 50 2.36 -10.57 -19.86
CA ARG A 50 1.87 -11.88 -20.33
C ARG A 50 2.62 -13.06 -19.71
N SER A 51 3.87 -12.86 -19.29
CA SER A 51 4.69 -13.90 -18.65
C SER A 51 4.32 -14.13 -17.18
N TYR A 52 3.71 -13.13 -16.54
CA TYR A 52 3.42 -13.13 -15.09
C TYR A 52 1.91 -13.14 -14.78
N ILE A 53 1.07 -13.59 -15.72
CA ILE A 53 -0.38 -13.45 -15.60
C ILE A 53 -0.96 -14.30 -14.46
N LYS A 54 -0.31 -15.42 -14.10
CA LYS A 54 -0.74 -16.27 -12.99
C LYS A 54 -0.44 -15.59 -11.65
N GLU A 55 0.71 -14.95 -11.55
CA GLU A 55 1.23 -14.21 -10.41
C GLU A 55 0.36 -12.98 -10.16
N VAL A 56 0.07 -12.22 -11.21
CA VAL A 56 -0.86 -11.07 -11.18
C VAL A 56 -2.25 -11.51 -10.70
N ARG A 57 -2.78 -12.61 -11.22
CA ARG A 57 -4.09 -13.14 -10.81
C ARG A 57 -4.09 -13.56 -9.33
N ASN A 58 -3.05 -14.25 -8.89
CA ASN A 58 -2.94 -14.68 -7.49
C ASN A 58 -2.78 -13.48 -6.56
N ALA A 59 -1.98 -12.49 -6.94
CA ALA A 59 -1.82 -11.24 -6.21
C ALA A 59 -3.15 -10.47 -6.14
N PHE A 60 -3.91 -10.41 -7.24
CA PHE A 60 -5.25 -9.81 -7.25
C PHE A 60 -6.20 -10.57 -6.32
N ALA A 61 -6.27 -11.90 -6.39
CA ALA A 61 -7.14 -12.69 -5.52
C ALA A 61 -6.80 -12.49 -4.03
N LEU A 62 -5.50 -12.48 -3.69
CA LEU A 62 -5.07 -12.28 -2.31
C LEU A 62 -5.34 -10.84 -1.82
N SER A 63 -5.03 -9.84 -2.64
CA SER A 63 -5.10 -8.43 -2.24
C SER A 63 -6.48 -7.81 -2.36
N PHE A 64 -7.31 -8.22 -3.32
CA PHE A 64 -8.65 -7.66 -3.51
C PHE A 64 -9.77 -8.55 -2.98
N VAL A 65 -9.62 -9.87 -3.02
CA VAL A 65 -10.70 -10.75 -2.55
C VAL A 65 -10.47 -11.10 -1.09
N LEU A 66 -9.30 -11.66 -0.79
CA LEU A 66 -9.02 -12.17 0.55
C LEU A 66 -8.82 -11.02 1.55
N LEU A 67 -7.98 -10.04 1.23
CA LEU A 67 -7.72 -8.92 2.13
C LEU A 67 -8.98 -8.09 2.40
N THR A 68 -9.70 -7.65 1.36
CA THR A 68 -10.97 -6.91 1.49
C THR A 68 -12.03 -7.72 2.23
N GLY A 69 -12.15 -9.02 1.94
CA GLY A 69 -13.07 -9.90 2.65
C GLY A 69 -12.76 -9.97 4.15
N VAL A 70 -11.49 -10.14 4.51
CA VAL A 70 -11.03 -10.19 5.91
C VAL A 70 -11.27 -8.84 6.60
N THR A 71 -10.93 -7.71 5.96
CA THR A 71 -11.17 -6.39 6.57
C THR A 71 -12.65 -6.07 6.75
N LEU A 72 -13.52 -6.52 5.85
CA LEU A 72 -14.97 -6.37 6.02
C LEU A 72 -15.51 -7.24 7.16
N VAL A 73 -15.00 -8.47 7.33
CA VAL A 73 -15.33 -9.32 8.48
C VAL A 73 -14.88 -8.65 9.77
N VAL A 74 -13.68 -8.06 9.82
CA VAL A 74 -13.21 -7.29 10.97
C VAL A 74 -14.11 -6.08 11.22
N ALA A 75 -14.51 -5.35 10.16
CA ALA A 75 -15.40 -4.19 10.26
C ALA A 75 -16.74 -4.53 10.92
N TYR A 76 -17.24 -5.78 10.76
CA TYR A 76 -18.48 -6.23 11.38
C TYR A 76 -18.42 -6.24 12.92
N PHE A 77 -17.25 -6.41 13.50
CA PHE A 77 -17.06 -6.40 14.97
C PHE A 77 -17.04 -4.98 15.57
N PHE A 78 -17.01 -3.93 14.73
CA PHE A 78 -16.95 -2.54 15.18
C PHE A 78 -18.23 -1.77 14.80
N SER A 79 -18.47 -0.66 15.48
CA SER A 79 -19.61 0.24 15.24
C SER A 79 -19.15 1.70 15.23
N GLY A 80 -19.93 2.58 14.61
CA GLY A 80 -19.59 4.00 14.47
C GLY A 80 -18.41 4.26 13.53
N ASP A 81 -17.63 5.30 13.82
CA ASP A 81 -16.54 5.78 12.95
C ASP A 81 -15.44 4.74 12.71
N LEU A 82 -15.20 3.86 13.69
CA LEU A 82 -14.25 2.75 13.57
C LEU A 82 -14.64 1.77 12.46
N ARG A 83 -15.94 1.49 12.30
CA ARG A 83 -16.43 0.63 11.22
C ARG A 83 -16.23 1.31 9.86
N ALA A 84 -16.50 2.61 9.77
CA ALA A 84 -16.27 3.38 8.54
C ALA A 84 -14.78 3.38 8.16
N GLY A 85 -13.88 3.50 9.14
CA GLY A 85 -12.42 3.38 8.93
C GLY A 85 -12.01 2.01 8.36
N TRP A 86 -12.53 0.92 8.90
CA TRP A 86 -12.26 -0.43 8.38
C TRP A 86 -12.79 -0.66 6.97
N ILE A 87 -14.00 -0.15 6.67
CA ILE A 87 -14.59 -0.23 5.33
C ILE A 87 -13.76 0.59 4.34
N LEU A 88 -13.32 1.79 4.73
CA LEU A 88 -12.43 2.62 3.91
C LEU A 88 -11.12 1.89 3.61
N LEU A 89 -10.52 1.26 4.62
CA LEU A 89 -9.27 0.51 4.48
C LEU A 89 -9.43 -0.71 3.54
N ALA A 90 -10.60 -1.36 3.55
CA ALA A 90 -10.91 -2.48 2.66
C ALA A 90 -10.99 -2.09 1.17
N ALA A 91 -11.18 -0.80 0.87
CA ALA A 91 -11.27 -0.27 -0.50
C ALA A 91 -9.92 0.20 -1.06
N VAL A 92 -8.86 0.26 -0.25
CA VAL A 92 -7.54 0.73 -0.68
C VAL A 92 -6.78 -0.41 -1.38
N PRO A 93 -6.16 -0.17 -2.55
CA PRO A 93 -5.34 -1.18 -3.23
C PRO A 93 -4.06 -1.52 -2.43
N SER A 94 -3.44 -2.64 -2.80
CA SER A 94 -2.20 -3.12 -2.17
C SER A 94 -1.11 -2.05 -2.11
N ALA A 95 -0.46 -1.91 -0.94
CA ALA A 95 0.57 -0.91 -0.70
C ALA A 95 1.81 -1.11 -1.59
N VAL A 96 2.38 -0.02 -2.10
CA VAL A 96 3.59 -0.08 -2.96
C VAL A 96 4.83 -0.60 -2.24
N SER A 97 4.84 -0.54 -0.90
CA SER A 97 5.94 -1.06 -0.08
C SER A 97 6.16 -2.57 -0.23
N VAL A 98 5.18 -3.32 -0.76
CA VAL A 98 5.31 -4.76 -1.02
C VAL A 98 6.52 -5.06 -1.91
N ILE A 99 6.81 -4.22 -2.91
CA ILE A 99 7.98 -4.41 -3.80
C ILE A 99 9.29 -4.36 -3.01
N SER A 100 9.41 -3.40 -2.08
CA SER A 100 10.58 -3.27 -1.21
C SER A 100 10.73 -4.47 -0.28
N PHE A 101 9.63 -4.97 0.28
CA PHE A 101 9.66 -6.17 1.13
C PHE A 101 10.03 -7.43 0.35
N THR A 102 9.51 -7.60 -0.88
CA THR A 102 9.92 -8.69 -1.76
C THR A 102 11.43 -8.65 -2.02
N CYS A 103 12.00 -7.46 -2.26
CA CYS A 103 13.43 -7.28 -2.44
C CYS A 103 14.22 -7.68 -1.18
N LEU A 104 13.79 -7.23 0.01
CA LEU A 104 14.44 -7.55 1.28
C LEU A 104 14.42 -9.05 1.62
N TRP A 105 13.37 -9.76 1.21
CA TRP A 105 13.24 -11.20 1.43
C TRP A 105 13.81 -12.06 0.29
N GLY A 106 14.50 -11.45 -0.68
CA GLY A 106 15.12 -12.18 -1.79
C GLY A 106 14.11 -12.78 -2.78
N GLY A 107 12.87 -12.28 -2.79
CA GLY A 107 11.84 -12.69 -3.72
C GLY A 107 11.97 -12.00 -5.09
N GLU A 108 11.09 -12.39 -6.01
CA GLU A 108 11.12 -11.91 -7.39
C GLU A 108 10.47 -10.52 -7.53
N THR A 109 11.31 -9.49 -7.52
CA THR A 109 10.89 -8.08 -7.54
C THR A 109 10.17 -7.68 -8.82
N GLU A 110 10.54 -8.26 -9.97
CA GLU A 110 9.85 -8.02 -11.25
C GLU A 110 8.38 -8.46 -11.18
N SER A 111 8.13 -9.69 -10.69
CA SER A 111 6.79 -10.24 -10.52
C SER A 111 5.94 -9.40 -9.56
N SER A 112 6.52 -8.95 -8.44
CA SER A 112 5.84 -8.05 -7.50
C SER A 112 5.54 -6.67 -8.09
N ALA A 113 6.47 -6.09 -8.86
CA ALA A 113 6.27 -4.80 -9.51
C ALA A 113 5.16 -4.86 -10.58
N VAL A 114 5.19 -5.87 -11.45
CA VAL A 114 4.16 -6.09 -12.49
C VAL A 114 2.78 -6.26 -11.86
N SER A 115 2.69 -7.09 -10.81
CA SER A 115 1.44 -7.35 -10.08
C SER A 115 0.91 -6.10 -9.39
N THR A 116 1.78 -5.29 -8.78
CA THR A 116 1.41 -4.04 -8.12
C THR A 116 0.88 -3.03 -9.13
N ILE A 117 1.56 -2.84 -10.27
CA ILE A 117 1.10 -1.93 -11.35
C ILE A 117 -0.26 -2.38 -11.90
N ALA A 118 -0.44 -3.67 -12.16
CA ALA A 118 -1.72 -4.21 -12.63
C ALA A 118 -2.85 -3.97 -11.63
N MET A 119 -2.58 -4.14 -10.33
CA MET A 119 -3.55 -3.85 -9.27
C MET A 119 -3.89 -2.36 -9.17
N TYR A 120 -2.91 -1.46 -9.29
CA TYR A 120 -3.17 -0.02 -9.32
C TYR A 120 -3.99 0.41 -10.54
N LEU A 121 -3.73 -0.17 -11.72
CA LEU A 121 -4.54 0.09 -12.91
C LEU A 121 -5.96 -0.47 -12.79
N ALA A 122 -6.16 -1.59 -12.10
CA ALA A 122 -7.49 -2.14 -11.83
C ALA A 122 -8.27 -1.35 -10.76
N ALA A 123 -7.57 -0.58 -9.93
CA ALA A 123 -8.16 0.25 -8.87
C ALA A 123 -8.55 1.66 -9.34
N LEU A 124 -8.10 2.08 -10.52
CA LEU A 124 -8.42 3.35 -11.15
C LEU A 124 -9.79 3.30 -11.84
#